data_AF-D4J8W0-F1
#
_entry.id   AF-D4J8W0-F1
#
_cell.length_a   1.000
_cell.length_b   1.000
_cell.length_c   1.000
_cell.angle_alpha   90.00
_cell.angle_beta   90.00
_cell.angle_gamma   90.00
#
_symmetry.space_group_name_H-M   'P 1'
#
loop_
_entity.id
_entity.type
_entity.pdbx_description
1 polymer ?
#
loop_
_entity_poly.entity_id
_entity_poly.type
_entity_poly.pdbx_seq_one_letter_code
_entity_poly.pdbx_strand_id
1 'polypeptide(L)'
;MTFSEYDELLDDFNKMKKVPPLWPSIEQIDTFETDEDKWLTFAIYLLEKNPPPRNAKERYSKKNLLAYVNRHLTLFEPPEEEKPKK
;
A
#
# COMPACT_ATOMS: atom_id res chain seq x y z
N MET A 1 7.19 8.46 -2.54
CA MET A 1 7.83 7.18 -2.90
C MET A 1 8.06 7.19 -4.40
N THR A 2 9.21 6.73 -4.88
CA THR A 2 9.46 6.57 -6.31
C THR A 2 8.80 5.28 -6.83
N PHE A 3 8.66 5.16 -8.15
CA PHE A 3 8.24 3.91 -8.77
C PHE A 3 9.19 2.75 -8.45
N SER A 4 10.50 3.01 -8.44
CA SER A 4 11.51 1.99 -8.10
C SER A 4 11.39 1.51 -6.65
N GLU A 5 11.17 2.41 -5.70
CA GLU A 5 10.92 2.06 -4.30
C GLU A 5 9.64 1.24 -4.13
N TYR A 6 8.60 1.54 -4.92
CA TYR A 6 7.37 0.76 -4.91
C TYR A 6 7.60 -0.67 -5.39
N ASP A 7 8.34 -0.84 -6.49
CA ASP A 7 8.63 -2.16 -7.04
C ASP A 7 9.47 -3.01 -6.07
N GLU A 8 10.50 -2.41 -5.45
CA GLU A 8 11.31 -3.08 -4.42
C GLU A 8 10.45 -3.51 -3.22
N LEU A 9 9.53 -2.66 -2.79
CA LEU A 9 8.61 -2.95 -1.70
C LEU A 9 7.71 -4.15 -2.02
N LEU A 10 7.17 -4.21 -3.23
CA LEU A 10 6.36 -5.34 -3.69
C LEU A 10 7.16 -6.66 -3.71
N ASP A 11 8.42 -6.60 -4.11
CA ASP A 11 9.33 -7.75 -4.10
C ASP A 11 9.60 -8.25 -2.69
N ASP A 12 9.75 -7.36 -1.72
CA ASP A 12 9.89 -7.75 -0.32
C ASP A 12 8.59 -8.34 0.26
N PHE A 13 7.44 -7.83 -0.18
CA PHE A 13 6.15 -8.41 0.17
C PHE A 13 5.97 -9.82 -0.39
N ASN A 14 6.51 -10.11 -1.57
CA ASN A 14 6.53 -11.46 -2.14
C ASN A 14 7.35 -12.44 -1.30
N LYS A 15 8.41 -11.97 -0.62
CA LYS A 15 9.27 -12.78 0.25
C LYS A 15 8.65 -13.02 1.63
N MET A 16 7.77 -12.14 2.10
CA MET A 16 7.09 -12.28 3.39
C MET A 16 6.00 -13.37 3.37
N LYS A 17 6.12 -14.37 4.27
CA LYS A 17 5.15 -15.46 4.39
C LYS A 17 3.96 -15.08 5.29
N LYS A 18 2.76 -15.17 4.69
CA LYS A 18 1.42 -15.33 5.28
C LYS A 18 1.10 -14.45 6.50
N VAL A 19 0.73 -13.19 6.26
CA VAL A 19 -0.19 -12.48 7.16
C VAL A 19 -1.59 -13.06 6.94
N PRO A 20 -2.36 -13.38 7.99
CA PRO A 20 -3.71 -13.89 7.83
C PRO A 20 -4.56 -12.91 7.01
N PRO A 21 -5.37 -13.43 6.07
CA PRO A 21 -6.11 -12.61 5.12
C PRO A 21 -7.28 -11.92 5.81
N LEU A 22 -7.04 -10.77 6.40
CA LEU A 22 -8.07 -9.96 7.05
C LEU A 22 -8.10 -8.58 6.41
N TRP A 23 -9.26 -8.19 5.90
CA TRP A 23 -9.53 -6.81 5.54
C TRP A 23 -9.73 -5.99 6.82
N PRO A 24 -8.96 -4.91 7.04
CA PRO A 24 -9.09 -4.10 8.24
C PRO A 24 -10.47 -3.45 8.32
N SER A 25 -11.00 -3.26 9.52
CA SER A 25 -12.23 -2.51 9.74
C SER A 25 -12.02 -1.02 9.47
N ILE A 26 -13.12 -0.27 9.32
CA ILE A 26 -13.07 1.18 9.12
C ILE A 26 -12.36 1.86 10.30
N GLU A 27 -12.69 1.47 11.54
CA GLU A 27 -12.04 1.98 12.76
C GLU A 27 -10.52 1.74 12.77
N GLN A 28 -10.07 0.61 12.21
CA GLN A 28 -8.65 0.33 12.04
C GLN A 28 -8.03 1.24 10.98
N ILE A 29 -8.74 1.49 9.87
CA ILE A 29 -8.30 2.42 8.82
C ILE A 29 -8.23 3.86 9.37
N ASP A 30 -9.17 4.28 10.20
CA ASP A 30 -9.13 5.60 10.85
C ASP A 30 -7.90 5.72 11.78
N THR A 31 -7.49 4.60 12.40
CA THR A 31 -6.26 4.55 13.20
C THR A 31 -5.01 4.72 12.32
N PHE A 32 -5.07 4.37 11.03
CA PHE A 32 -3.94 4.53 10.11
C PHE A 32 -3.60 5.99 9.86
N GLU A 33 -4.57 6.90 9.98
CA GLU A 33 -4.33 8.35 9.88
C GLU A 33 -3.43 8.90 11.00
N THR A 34 -3.13 8.11 12.05
CA THR A 34 -2.25 8.55 13.16
C THR A 34 -0.75 8.43 12.87
N ASP A 35 -0.33 7.53 11.97
CA ASP A 35 1.08 7.32 11.56
C ASP A 35 1.11 6.90 10.08
N GLU A 36 0.84 7.86 9.22
CA GLU A 36 0.54 7.69 7.81
C GLU A 36 1.60 6.85 7.07
N ASP A 37 2.89 7.15 7.27
CA ASP A 37 3.99 6.51 6.57
C ASP A 37 4.09 5.01 6.85
N LYS A 38 3.98 4.61 8.12
CA LYS A 38 4.04 3.18 8.50
C LYS A 38 2.83 2.42 8.01
N TRP A 39 1.65 3.02 8.15
CA TRP A 39 0.39 2.37 7.80
C TRP A 39 0.13 2.34 6.30
N LEU A 40 0.69 3.27 5.53
CA LEU A 40 0.61 3.28 4.07
C LEU A 40 1.25 2.03 3.46
N THR A 41 2.48 1.70 3.87
CA THR A 41 3.18 0.49 3.45
C THR A 41 2.39 -0.77 3.79
N PHE A 42 1.79 -0.83 4.99
CA PHE A 42 0.96 -1.94 5.41
C PHE A 42 -0.36 -2.03 4.64
N ALA A 43 -0.98 -0.89 4.33
CA ALA A 43 -2.21 -0.84 3.53
C ALA A 43 -1.98 -1.32 2.09
N ILE A 44 -0.85 -0.96 1.48
CA ILE A 44 -0.41 -1.48 0.17
C ILE A 44 -0.22 -3.01 0.27
N TYR A 45 0.48 -3.50 1.30
CA TYR A 45 0.67 -4.94 1.52
C TYR A 45 -0.67 -5.68 1.56
N LEU A 46 -1.64 -5.17 2.31
CA LEU A 46 -2.96 -5.78 2.45
C LEU A 46 -3.73 -5.79 1.12
N LEU A 47 -3.66 -4.72 0.32
CA LEU A 47 -4.33 -4.67 -0.99
C LEU A 47 -3.78 -5.71 -1.97
N GLU A 48 -2.47 -5.94 -1.95
CA GLU A 48 -1.77 -6.84 -2.87
C GLU A 48 -1.79 -8.31 -2.42
N LYS A 49 -1.75 -8.58 -1.11
CA LYS A 49 -1.66 -9.94 -0.58
C LYS A 49 -2.97 -10.55 -0.12
N ASN A 50 -3.99 -9.74 0.21
CA ASN A 50 -5.25 -10.31 0.66
C ASN A 50 -6.02 -10.95 -0.52
N PRO A 51 -6.68 -12.09 -0.28
CA PRO A 51 -7.56 -12.71 -1.25
C PRO A 51 -8.75 -11.78 -1.56
N PRO A 52 -9.40 -11.98 -2.72
CA PRO A 52 -10.57 -11.20 -3.10
C PRO A 52 -11.64 -11.19 -2.01
N PRO A 53 -12.29 -10.03 -1.76
CA PRO A 53 -13.31 -9.91 -0.72
C PRO A 53 -14.50 -10.82 -1.03
N ARG A 54 -14.86 -11.67 -0.08
CA ARG A 54 -15.94 -12.66 -0.17
C ARG A 54 -17.29 -12.03 0.14
N ASN A 55 -17.33 -11.06 1.06
CA ASN A 55 -18.57 -10.48 1.58
C ASN A 55 -18.68 -8.97 1.33
N ALA A 56 -19.91 -8.43 1.40
CA ALA A 56 -20.17 -6.99 1.22
C ALA A 56 -19.35 -6.10 2.18
N LYS A 57 -19.17 -6.55 3.44
CA LYS A 57 -18.35 -5.85 4.44
C LYS A 57 -16.87 -5.77 4.04
N GLU A 58 -16.32 -6.85 3.49
CA GLU A 58 -14.94 -6.89 3.01
C GLU A 58 -14.75 -6.04 1.75
N ARG A 59 -15.74 -6.01 0.85
CA ARG A 59 -15.73 -5.11 -0.32
C ARG A 59 -15.71 -3.65 0.11
N TYR A 60 -16.54 -3.30 1.10
CA TYR A 60 -16.55 -1.96 1.67
C TYR A 60 -15.20 -1.61 2.33
N SER A 61 -14.64 -2.54 3.09
CA SER A 61 -13.33 -2.38 3.74
C SER A 61 -12.21 -2.18 2.71
N LYS A 62 -12.16 -3.03 1.67
CA LYS A 62 -11.22 -2.89 0.54
C LYS A 62 -11.34 -1.53 -0.14
N LYS A 63 -12.57 -1.04 -0.36
CA LYS A 63 -12.81 0.27 -0.99
C LYS A 63 -12.26 1.42 -0.15
N ASN A 64 -12.45 1.40 1.17
CA ASN A 64 -11.91 2.42 2.06
C ASN A 64 -10.38 2.35 2.15
N LEU A 65 -9.81 1.14 2.23
CA LEU A 65 -8.36 0.96 2.23
C LEU A 65 -7.72 1.47 0.94
N LEU A 66 -8.36 1.22 -0.21
CA LEU A 66 -7.92 1.77 -1.49
C LEU A 66 -8.01 3.30 -1.53
N ALA A 67 -9.07 3.88 -0.96
CA ALA A 67 -9.22 5.33 -0.86
C ALA A 67 -8.13 5.95 0.04
N TYR A 68 -7.80 5.31 1.16
CA TYR A 68 -6.70 5.70 2.04
C TYR A 68 -5.36 5.68 1.29
N VAL A 69 -5.01 4.56 0.64
CA VAL A 69 -3.76 4.47 -0.14
C VAL A 69 -3.72 5.53 -1.22
N ASN A 70 -4.78 5.74 -2.00
CA ASN A 70 -4.78 6.76 -3.05
C ASN A 70 -4.67 8.21 -2.54
N ARG A 71 -5.07 8.47 -1.29
CA ARG A 71 -4.99 9.80 -0.69
C ARG A 71 -3.57 10.13 -0.23
N HIS A 72 -2.84 9.12 0.21
CA HIS A 72 -1.55 9.27 0.90
C HIS A 72 -0.36 8.83 0.03
N LEU A 73 -0.60 7.97 -0.96
CA LEU A 73 0.40 7.51 -1.91
C LEU A 73 0.61 8.55 -3.01
N THR A 74 1.74 9.25 -2.96
CA THR A 74 2.23 10.06 -4.07
C THR A 74 3.45 9.39 -4.69
N LEU A 75 3.32 9.01 -5.96
CA LEU A 75 4.41 8.46 -6.78
C LEU A 75 5.06 9.59 -7.58
N PHE A 76 6.40 9.64 -7.58
CA PHE A 76 7.16 10.57 -8.39
C PHE A 76 8.23 9.83 -9.19
N GLU A 77 8.57 10.36 -10.36
CA GLU A 77 9.73 9.89 -11.11
C GLU A 77 11.00 10.36 -10.38
N PRO A 78 12.02 9.48 -10.25
CA PRO A 78 13.32 9.93 -9.80
C PRO A 78 13.83 10.98 -10.78
N PRO A 79 14.44 12.08 -10.30
CA PRO A 79 15.00 13.09 -11.19
C PRO A 79 16.00 12.42 -12.13
N GLU A 80 15.84 12.63 -13.45
CA GLU A 80 16.82 12.17 -14.44
C GLU A 80 18.19 12.70 -14.03
N GLU A 81 19.08 11.82 -13.60
CA GLU A 81 20.48 12.19 -13.42
C GLU A 81 20.99 12.74 -14.75
N GLU A 82 21.22 14.05 -14.83
CA GLU A 82 21.87 14.69 -15.96
C GLU A 82 23.22 13.97 -16.15
N LYS A 83 23.26 13.05 -17.12
CA LYS A 83 24.49 12.36 -17.50
C LYS A 83 25.53 13.44 -17.78
N PRO A 84 26.71 13.41 -17.16
CA PRO A 84 27.73 14.41 -17.39
C PRO A 84 28.03 14.44 -18.89
N LYS A 85 27.80 15.60 -19.53
CA LYS A 85 28.17 15.84 -20.92
C LYS A 85 29.67 15.54 -21.06
N LYS A 86 29.99 14.47 -21.78
CA LYS A 86 31.35 14.17 -22.23
C LYS A 86 31.75 15.12 -23.35
#